data_AF-A0A1D6JW15-F1
#
_entry.id   AF-A0A1D6JW15-F1
#
_cell.length_a   1.000
_cell.length_b   1.000
_cell.length_c   1.000
_cell.angle_alpha   90.00
_cell.angle_beta   90.00
_cell.angle_gamma   90.00
#
_symmetry.space_group_name_H-M   'P 1'
#
loop_
_entity.id
_entity.type
_entity.pdbx_description
1 polymer ?
#
loop_
_entity_poly.entity_id
_entity_poly.type
_entity_poly.pdbx_seq_one_letter_code
_entity_poly.pdbx_strand_id
1 'polypeptide(L)'
;MMSFRSKDAHAQTRLNWPWRSQSPLSAQLLVDIPPEIELSDYRRLPSSRSESPSGLLHDEGVKEEPIPDLDIFFERLYEYFCAKGLRCIITKWIIEILNVLFMVCCIGFFFLFVDWDTLIHLKCGVEALESGEKPCDLMKAIKHDPLVPFTLPKMITVGSMVIMTAYGLTNFLKFFVQLRSTLNVRQFYYDRLKVNDLEIQTISWPKIIEKVVLLQKSQKLCVVRDLSEHDIIMRIMRKENYLIGMVNKGILSFPIHSCVPGAGPTGSHEHGRRNYLILPKSLEWTLNWCIFQSMFDSKFCVRKEFLTSPDVLRKRLIFVGIAMLILSPCLVIFPLVYVILRHAEEIYNHPSTASSRRWSNLSRWIFREYNEVDHFFRHRMNNSAVHSLNYLKQFPTPLVSIMAKFVSFVSGGLAGALIIIGFVGESILEGHIFGRNLLWYTIVFGTIAAISRKVVADELQVFDPEGAMCLAVHQTHYMPKRWRGKENSELVRREFETLFPEKSDFLTFNQ
;
A
#
# COMPACT_ATOMS: atom_id res chain seq x y z
N MET A 1 -2.35 -80.59 -18.02
CA MET A 1 -3.58 -80.57 -18.87
C MET A 1 -3.57 -79.25 -19.65
N MET A 2 -3.87 -79.35 -20.95
CA MET A 2 -3.57 -78.45 -22.10
C MET A 2 -3.95 -76.95 -21.94
N SER A 3 -3.12 -75.98 -22.37
CA SER A 3 -2.92 -75.35 -23.71
C SER A 3 -4.11 -74.45 -24.16
N PHE A 4 -4.02 -73.23 -24.71
CA PHE A 4 -3.14 -72.59 -25.72
C PHE A 4 -3.21 -71.03 -25.65
N ARG A 5 -2.31 -70.34 -26.38
CA ARG A 5 -2.11 -68.88 -26.54
C ARG A 5 -2.47 -68.41 -27.96
N SER A 6 -2.67 -67.08 -28.17
CA SER A 6 -2.60 -66.26 -29.43
C SER A 6 -3.94 -65.57 -29.79
N LYS A 7 -4.12 -64.35 -30.37
CA LYS A 7 -3.44 -63.03 -30.51
C LYS A 7 -4.36 -62.14 -31.40
N ASP A 8 -4.39 -60.83 -31.14
CA ASP A 8 -4.47 -59.66 -32.06
C ASP A 8 -5.71 -59.23 -32.89
N ALA A 9 -6.02 -57.92 -32.74
CA ALA A 9 -6.25 -56.85 -33.76
C ALA A 9 -7.68 -56.35 -34.10
N HIS A 10 -7.95 -55.07 -33.77
CA HIS A 10 -8.82 -54.11 -34.52
C HIS A 10 -8.35 -52.68 -34.17
N ALA A 11 -7.54 -51.99 -35.00
CA ALA A 11 -7.85 -51.25 -36.24
C ALA A 11 -8.56 -49.89 -36.02
N GLN A 12 -7.79 -48.80 -36.16
CA GLN A 12 -8.23 -47.40 -36.30
C GLN A 12 -8.89 -47.14 -37.66
N THR A 13 -9.93 -46.32 -37.69
CA THR A 13 -10.43 -45.68 -38.92
C THR A 13 -10.75 -44.20 -38.68
N ARG A 14 -9.99 -43.33 -39.36
CA ARG A 14 -10.33 -41.95 -39.74
C ARG A 14 -11.13 -41.97 -41.05
N LEU A 15 -12.08 -41.03 -41.23
CA LEU A 15 -12.54 -40.42 -42.51
C LEU A 15 -13.63 -39.37 -42.15
N ASN A 16 -13.36 -38.06 -42.19
CA ASN A 16 -13.38 -37.09 -43.32
C ASN A 16 -14.76 -36.47 -43.67
N TRP A 17 -14.92 -35.18 -43.29
CA TRP A 17 -15.43 -33.99 -44.02
C TRP A 17 -16.86 -33.96 -44.64
N PRO A 18 -17.50 -32.77 -44.79
CA PRO A 18 -17.06 -31.75 -45.75
C PRO A 18 -17.23 -30.26 -45.37
N TRP A 19 -16.72 -29.46 -46.30
CA TRP A 19 -16.54 -28.02 -46.36
C TRP A 19 -17.82 -27.19 -46.58
N ARG A 20 -17.76 -25.94 -46.10
CA ARG A 20 -18.17 -24.68 -46.76
C ARG A 20 -19.61 -24.58 -47.31
N SER A 21 -20.45 -23.84 -46.60
CA SER A 21 -21.52 -23.02 -47.20
C SER A 21 -21.49 -21.61 -46.60
N GLN A 22 -21.10 -20.63 -47.43
CA GLN A 22 -21.49 -19.24 -47.23
C GLN A 22 -22.96 -19.11 -47.64
N SER A 23 -23.77 -18.43 -46.84
CA SER A 23 -24.94 -17.73 -47.37
C SER A 23 -25.16 -16.40 -46.62
N PRO A 24 -25.57 -15.34 -47.33
CA PRO A 24 -25.48 -13.96 -46.89
C PRO A 24 -26.85 -13.48 -46.40
N LEU A 25 -26.99 -13.06 -45.15
CA LEU A 25 -28.12 -12.22 -44.66
C LEU A 25 -27.96 -11.97 -43.16
N SER A 26 -26.95 -11.19 -42.81
CA SER A 26 -26.90 -10.41 -41.54
C SER A 26 -26.03 -9.16 -41.74
N ALA A 27 -26.05 -8.63 -42.96
CA ALA A 27 -25.42 -7.37 -43.32
C ALA A 27 -26.49 -6.28 -43.26
N GLN A 28 -26.86 -5.87 -42.04
CA GLN A 28 -27.44 -4.57 -41.69
C GLN A 28 -27.83 -4.62 -40.21
N LEU A 29 -27.44 -3.59 -39.46
CA LEU A 29 -27.68 -3.35 -38.02
C LEU A 29 -26.76 -4.10 -37.04
N LEU A 30 -25.55 -3.58 -36.88
CA LEU A 30 -25.00 -3.08 -35.61
C LEU A 30 -23.58 -2.61 -35.87
N VAL A 31 -23.46 -1.34 -36.27
CA VAL A 31 -22.18 -0.63 -36.35
C VAL A 31 -21.88 -0.15 -34.93
N ASP A 32 -21.17 -0.97 -34.15
CA ASP A 32 -20.55 -0.52 -32.91
C ASP A 32 -19.19 0.10 -33.26
N ILE A 33 -19.20 1.43 -33.35
CA ILE A 33 -18.02 2.28 -33.55
C ILE A 33 -17.20 2.26 -32.25
N PRO A 34 -15.96 1.73 -32.21
CA PRO A 34 -15.06 1.97 -31.09
C PRO A 34 -14.71 3.47 -31.05
N PRO A 35 -14.49 4.10 -29.88
CA PRO A 35 -14.02 5.48 -29.86
C PRO A 35 -12.56 5.48 -30.31
N GLU A 36 -12.35 5.65 -31.62
CA GLU A 36 -11.09 6.09 -32.18
C GLU A 36 -10.85 7.51 -31.67
N ILE A 37 -10.03 7.61 -30.62
CA ILE A 37 -9.38 8.87 -30.30
C ILE A 37 -8.39 9.08 -31.45
N GLU A 38 -8.71 10.01 -32.35
CA GLU A 38 -7.78 10.49 -33.37
C GLU A 38 -6.47 10.91 -32.67
N LEU A 39 -5.45 10.06 -32.82
CA LEU A 39 -4.06 10.43 -32.58
C LEU A 39 -3.70 11.43 -33.68
N SER A 40 -3.66 12.72 -33.34
CA SER A 40 -3.12 13.71 -34.26
C SER A 40 -1.66 13.37 -34.55
N ASP A 41 -1.40 13.01 -35.80
CA ASP A 41 -0.06 12.85 -36.33
C ASP A 41 0.73 14.14 -36.09
N TYR A 42 1.71 14.09 -35.19
CA TYR A 42 2.73 15.13 -35.05
C TYR A 42 3.60 15.14 -36.32
N ARG A 43 3.08 15.77 -37.37
CA ARG A 43 3.85 16.10 -38.57
C ARG A 43 4.85 17.20 -38.19
N ARG A 44 6.12 16.84 -38.26
CA ARG A 44 7.30 17.70 -38.12
C ARG A 44 7.13 18.95 -39.02
N LEU A 45 7.03 20.13 -38.42
CA LEU A 45 6.99 21.41 -39.14
C LEU A 45 8.35 21.68 -39.84
N PRO A 46 8.38 22.32 -41.02
CA PRO A 46 9.62 22.64 -41.72
C PRO A 46 10.40 23.72 -40.95
N SER A 47 11.71 23.54 -40.84
CA SER A 47 12.66 24.50 -40.30
C SER A 47 12.64 25.80 -41.11
N SER A 48 12.10 26.89 -40.55
CA SER A 48 12.24 28.22 -41.14
C SER A 48 13.55 28.87 -40.69
N ARG A 49 14.48 28.92 -41.65
CA ARG A 49 15.43 30.01 -41.92
C ARG A 49 16.25 30.58 -40.75
N SER A 50 17.53 30.19 -40.77
CA SER A 50 18.67 30.91 -40.18
C SER A 50 18.73 32.36 -40.65
N GLU A 51 18.55 33.31 -39.74
CA GLU A 51 19.12 34.66 -39.85
C GLU A 51 19.68 35.05 -38.48
N SER A 52 21.01 35.09 -38.38
CA SER A 52 21.72 35.78 -37.30
C SER A 52 21.68 37.28 -37.56
N PRO A 53 21.56 38.09 -36.50
CA PRO A 53 22.37 39.30 -36.43
C PRO A 53 23.11 39.35 -35.10
N SER A 54 24.43 39.28 -35.17
CA SER A 54 25.32 39.77 -34.12
C SER A 54 25.26 41.30 -34.12
N GLY A 55 24.96 41.92 -32.97
CA GLY A 55 25.11 43.36 -32.84
C GLY A 55 24.37 44.00 -31.67
N LEU A 56 25.16 44.29 -30.63
CA LEU A 56 25.04 45.41 -29.69
C LEU A 56 24.15 45.31 -28.42
N LEU A 57 24.92 45.41 -27.32
CA LEU A 57 24.65 46.04 -26.03
C LEU A 57 24.10 45.19 -24.89
N HIS A 58 25.06 44.78 -24.06
CA HIS A 58 25.00 44.71 -22.60
C HIS A 58 23.73 45.29 -21.98
N ASP A 59 22.95 44.42 -21.35
CA ASP A 59 22.49 44.71 -20.01
C ASP A 59 22.53 43.42 -19.19
N GLU A 60 23.01 43.57 -17.97
CA GLU A 60 23.30 42.59 -16.91
C GLU A 60 23.03 41.10 -17.20
N GLY A 61 24.08 40.29 -17.07
CA GLY A 61 24.00 38.84 -17.13
C GLY A 61 23.01 38.29 -16.11
N VAL A 62 21.77 38.08 -16.56
CA VAL A 62 20.86 37.12 -15.95
C VAL A 62 21.63 35.81 -15.96
N LYS A 63 22.00 35.30 -14.79
CA LYS A 63 22.57 33.96 -14.64
C LYS A 63 21.53 32.96 -15.15
N GLU A 64 21.55 32.72 -16.45
CA GLU A 64 20.83 31.64 -17.11
C GLU A 64 21.62 30.37 -16.83
N GLU A 65 21.34 29.73 -15.69
CA GLU A 65 21.69 28.33 -15.49
C GLU A 65 20.47 27.52 -15.94
N PRO A 66 20.42 27.05 -17.21
CA PRO A 66 19.34 26.18 -17.65
C PRO A 66 19.34 24.93 -16.78
N ILE A 67 18.22 24.68 -16.10
CA ILE A 67 18.08 23.50 -15.25
C ILE A 67 18.13 22.26 -16.16
N PRO A 68 19.08 21.34 -15.96
CA PRO A 68 19.33 20.23 -16.89
C PRO A 68 18.13 19.27 -17.00
N ASP A 69 17.44 19.02 -15.88
CA ASP A 69 16.26 18.14 -15.81
C ASP A 69 15.11 18.83 -15.06
N LEU A 70 14.21 19.45 -15.81
CA LEU A 70 13.05 20.16 -15.26
C LEU A 70 12.07 19.24 -14.50
N ASP A 71 11.92 17.99 -14.94
CA ASP A 71 10.95 17.07 -14.34
C ASP A 71 11.40 16.64 -12.94
N ILE A 72 12.69 16.27 -12.78
CA ILE A 72 13.30 16.00 -11.47
C ILE A 72 13.27 17.25 -10.59
N PHE A 73 13.50 18.43 -11.17
CA PHE A 73 13.43 19.68 -10.44
C PHE A 73 12.02 19.94 -9.87
N PHE A 74 10.96 19.81 -10.67
CA PHE A 74 9.58 20.01 -10.20
C PHE A 74 9.13 18.93 -9.22
N GLU A 75 9.55 17.68 -9.43
CA GLU A 75 9.34 16.58 -8.48
C GLU A 75 9.92 16.93 -7.11
N ARG A 76 11.19 17.38 -7.08
CA ARG A 76 11.88 17.79 -5.83
C ARG A 76 11.29 19.05 -5.21
N LEU A 77 10.87 20.02 -6.02
CA LEU A 77 10.18 21.23 -5.57
C LEU A 77 8.88 20.85 -4.83
N TYR A 78 8.09 19.96 -5.43
CA TYR A 78 6.85 19.46 -4.84
C TYR A 78 7.09 18.62 -3.58
N GLU A 79 8.10 17.75 -3.57
CA GLU A 79 8.50 16.98 -2.39
C GLU A 79 8.90 17.88 -1.22
N TYR A 80 9.66 18.95 -1.49
CA TYR A 80 10.08 19.92 -0.47
C TYR A 80 8.88 20.62 0.18
N PHE A 81 7.90 21.03 -0.65
CA PHE A 81 6.64 21.59 -0.18
C PHE A 81 5.85 20.59 0.69
N CYS A 82 5.67 19.36 0.20
CA CYS A 82 4.92 18.33 0.92
C CYS A 82 5.56 17.96 2.25
N ALA A 83 6.89 17.97 2.31
CA ALA A 83 7.65 17.69 3.53
C ALA A 83 7.72 18.88 4.49
N LYS A 84 7.16 20.05 4.14
CA LYS A 84 7.04 21.23 5.02
C LYS A 84 8.39 21.84 5.43
N GLY A 85 9.38 21.77 4.53
CA GLY A 85 10.67 22.43 4.67
C GLY A 85 11.82 21.55 5.16
N LEU A 86 13.04 22.11 5.16
CA LEU A 86 14.28 21.37 5.40
C LEU A 86 14.35 20.67 6.76
N ARG A 87 13.95 21.36 7.84
CA ARG A 87 14.03 20.80 9.20
C ARG A 87 13.17 19.54 9.35
N CYS A 88 11.97 19.56 8.79
CA CYS A 88 11.05 18.43 8.77
C CYS A 88 11.62 17.27 7.95
N ILE A 89 12.22 17.55 6.79
CA ILE A 89 12.87 16.55 5.94
C ILE A 89 14.03 15.86 6.68
N ILE A 90 14.96 16.64 7.24
CA ILE A 90 16.12 16.11 7.96
C ILE A 90 15.66 15.29 9.18
N THR A 91 14.71 15.80 9.95
CA THR A 91 14.18 15.10 11.12
C THR A 91 13.52 13.78 10.73
N LYS A 92 12.71 13.77 9.65
CA LYS A 92 12.10 12.56 9.12
C LYS A 92 13.14 11.51 8.74
N TRP A 93 14.20 11.91 8.03
CA TRP A 93 15.27 10.99 7.64
C TRP A 93 16.06 10.45 8.85
N ILE A 94 16.35 11.28 9.85
CA ILE A 94 16.99 10.83 11.10
C ILE A 94 16.11 9.78 11.79
N ILE A 95 14.81 10.04 11.92
CA ILE A 95 13.86 9.11 12.52
C ILE A 95 13.78 7.80 11.72
N GLU A 96 13.79 7.86 10.40
CA GLU A 96 13.79 6.66 9.54
C GLU A 96 15.03 5.78 9.76
N ILE A 97 16.23 6.38 9.90
CA ILE A 97 17.46 5.64 10.21
C ILE A 97 17.40 5.04 11.61
N LEU A 98 16.97 5.82 12.61
CA LEU A 98 16.80 5.34 13.99
C LEU A 98 15.81 4.19 14.07
N ASN A 99 14.70 4.25 13.32
CA ASN A 99 13.72 3.17 13.24
C ASN A 99 14.35 1.90 12.65
N VAL A 100 15.10 1.99 11.55
CA VAL A 100 15.77 0.81 10.97
C VAL A 100 16.76 0.21 11.97
N LEU A 101 17.56 1.04 12.65
CA LEU A 101 18.50 0.57 13.68
C LEU A 101 17.78 -0.14 14.83
N PHE A 102 16.73 0.47 15.38
CA PHE A 102 15.91 -0.11 16.44
C PHE A 102 15.32 -1.46 16.02
N MET A 103 14.82 -1.57 14.78
CA MET A 103 14.26 -2.80 14.24
C MET A 103 15.30 -3.92 14.11
N VAL A 104 16.52 -3.62 13.65
CA VAL A 104 17.64 -4.60 13.62
C VAL A 104 17.93 -5.12 15.03
N CYS A 105 18.01 -4.23 16.02
CA CYS A 105 18.27 -4.60 17.41
C CYS A 105 17.15 -5.47 18.00
N CYS A 106 15.88 -5.09 17.78
CA CYS A 106 14.73 -5.87 18.25
C CYS A 106 14.67 -7.26 17.62
N ILE A 107 14.88 -7.37 16.31
CA ILE A 107 14.91 -8.67 15.61
C ILE A 107 16.06 -9.53 16.15
N GLY A 108 17.25 -8.95 16.33
CA GLY A 108 18.38 -9.66 16.93
C GLY A 108 18.05 -10.15 18.35
N PHE A 109 17.50 -9.29 19.20
CA PHE A 109 17.13 -9.63 20.57
C PHE A 109 16.11 -10.77 20.64
N PHE A 110 14.95 -10.63 19.99
CA PHE A 110 13.86 -11.61 20.09
C PHE A 110 14.15 -12.94 19.42
N PHE A 111 14.88 -12.97 18.30
CA PHE A 111 15.07 -14.20 17.53
C PHE A 111 16.42 -14.88 17.78
N LEU A 112 17.43 -14.18 18.30
CA LEU A 112 18.75 -14.76 18.58
C LEU A 112 19.02 -14.93 20.08
N PHE A 113 18.73 -13.91 20.89
CA PHE A 113 19.11 -13.90 22.32
C PHE A 113 18.06 -14.53 23.24
N VAL A 114 16.77 -14.37 22.94
CA VAL A 114 15.68 -14.92 23.77
C VAL A 114 15.52 -16.41 23.51
N ASP A 115 15.58 -17.22 24.57
CA ASP A 115 15.26 -18.63 24.53
C ASP A 115 13.77 -18.88 24.82
N TRP A 116 12.96 -18.92 23.75
CA TRP A 116 11.52 -19.10 23.87
C TRP A 116 11.13 -20.46 24.50
N ASP A 117 11.88 -21.53 24.22
CA ASP A 117 11.60 -22.84 24.81
C ASP A 117 11.78 -22.81 26.33
N THR A 118 12.92 -22.27 26.79
CA THR A 118 13.17 -22.08 28.23
C THR A 118 12.14 -21.16 28.84
N LEU A 119 11.74 -20.07 28.17
CA LEU A 119 10.75 -19.11 28.68
C LEU A 119 9.35 -19.70 28.82
N ILE A 120 8.91 -20.52 27.86
CA ILE A 120 7.58 -21.17 27.88
C ILE A 120 7.48 -22.20 29.00
N HIS A 121 8.58 -22.92 29.26
CA HIS A 121 8.64 -23.94 30.31
C HIS A 121 9.06 -23.42 31.69
N LEU A 122 9.48 -22.15 31.79
CA LEU A 122 9.84 -21.52 33.06
C LEU A 122 8.58 -21.31 33.90
N LYS A 123 8.46 -22.04 35.00
CA LYS A 123 7.39 -21.85 35.98
C LYS A 123 7.81 -20.79 36.99
N CYS A 124 7.02 -19.73 37.10
CA CYS A 124 7.29 -18.61 38.01
C CYS A 124 6.12 -18.34 38.95
N GLY A 125 6.44 -17.92 40.18
CA GLY A 125 5.46 -17.61 41.21
C GLY A 125 5.09 -18.83 42.07
N VAL A 126 3.81 -18.99 42.38
CA VAL A 126 3.28 -20.02 43.29
C VAL A 126 3.61 -21.44 42.80
N GLU A 127 3.66 -21.66 41.49
CA GLU A 127 4.06 -22.94 40.88
C GLU A 127 5.55 -23.29 41.12
N ALA A 128 6.43 -22.30 41.25
CA ALA A 128 7.83 -22.51 41.63
C ALA A 128 7.94 -22.87 43.11
N LEU A 129 7.11 -22.22 43.96
CA LEU A 129 7.02 -22.48 45.40
C LEU A 129 6.51 -23.89 45.71
N GLU A 130 5.50 -24.39 44.97
CA GLU A 130 5.00 -25.76 45.11
C GLU A 130 6.00 -26.82 44.62
N SER A 131 6.86 -26.48 43.66
CA SER A 131 7.91 -27.37 43.14
C SER A 131 9.22 -27.35 43.93
N GLY A 132 9.36 -26.45 44.91
CA GLY A 132 10.56 -26.30 45.72
C GLY A 132 11.78 -25.71 45.00
N GLU A 133 11.60 -25.13 43.80
CA GLU A 133 12.67 -24.50 43.03
C GLU A 133 12.82 -22.99 43.33
N LYS A 134 14.06 -22.51 43.17
CA LYS A 134 14.53 -21.14 43.49
C LYS A 134 13.72 -20.04 42.76
N PRO A 135 13.75 -18.77 43.26
CA PRO A 135 13.08 -17.65 42.62
C PRO A 135 13.51 -17.51 41.16
N CYS A 136 12.54 -17.25 40.29
CA CYS A 136 12.73 -17.23 38.85
C CYS A 136 13.87 -16.32 38.40
N ASP A 137 14.94 -16.94 37.91
CA ASP A 137 16.03 -16.23 37.28
C ASP A 137 15.78 -16.08 35.79
N LEU A 138 15.11 -14.97 35.42
CA LEU A 138 14.84 -14.62 34.02
C LEU A 138 16.13 -14.44 33.21
N MET A 139 17.27 -14.18 33.87
CA MET A 139 18.58 -14.06 33.23
C MET A 139 18.96 -15.37 32.51
N LYS A 140 18.49 -16.53 33.00
CA LYS A 140 18.72 -17.84 32.37
C LYS A 140 18.01 -18.00 31.02
N ALA A 141 16.97 -17.21 30.76
CA ALA A 141 16.26 -17.22 29.48
C ALA A 141 17.00 -16.45 28.36
N ILE A 142 18.11 -15.76 28.71
CA ILE A 142 18.96 -15.08 27.75
C ILE A 142 20.15 -15.98 27.41
N LYS A 143 20.29 -16.34 26.14
CA LYS A 143 21.42 -17.16 25.66
C LYS A 143 22.71 -16.33 25.65
N HIS A 144 23.75 -16.83 26.32
CA HIS A 144 25.10 -16.27 26.24
C HIS A 144 25.73 -16.47 24.86
N ASP A 145 25.49 -17.63 24.23
CA ASP A 145 25.94 -17.96 22.86
C ASP A 145 24.76 -18.14 21.90
N PRO A 146 24.23 -17.04 21.30
CA PRO A 146 23.00 -17.09 20.52
C PRO A 146 23.15 -17.86 19.19
N LEU A 147 24.36 -17.96 18.64
CA LEU A 147 24.62 -18.49 17.30
C LEU A 147 24.82 -20.02 17.24
N VAL A 148 25.03 -20.69 18.38
CA VAL A 148 25.32 -22.13 18.46
C VAL A 148 24.13 -22.87 19.10
N PRO A 149 23.62 -23.98 18.52
CA PRO A 149 23.85 -24.44 17.15
C PRO A 149 23.20 -23.51 16.12
N PHE A 150 23.78 -23.47 14.91
CA PHE A 150 23.30 -22.64 13.81
C PHE A 150 22.19 -23.35 13.04
N THR A 151 20.94 -23.07 13.42
CA THR A 151 19.74 -23.65 12.80
C THR A 151 19.26 -22.81 11.61
N LEU A 152 18.47 -23.39 10.71
CA LEU A 152 17.85 -22.68 9.58
C LEU A 152 17.13 -21.37 9.95
N PRO A 153 16.29 -21.29 11.02
CA PRO A 153 15.67 -20.02 11.39
C PRO A 153 16.70 -18.97 11.80
N LYS A 154 17.77 -19.33 12.53
CA LYS A 154 18.85 -18.40 12.87
C LYS A 154 19.58 -17.90 11.63
N MET A 155 19.79 -18.76 10.62
CA MET A 155 20.36 -18.35 9.33
C MET A 155 19.48 -17.30 8.64
N ILE A 156 18.15 -17.52 8.60
CA ILE A 156 17.20 -16.58 8.00
C ILE A 156 17.19 -15.26 8.78
N THR A 157 17.20 -15.31 10.11
CA THR A 157 17.26 -14.12 10.98
C THR A 157 18.54 -13.34 10.73
N VAL A 158 19.71 -13.98 10.75
CA VAL A 158 21.00 -13.31 10.46
C VAL A 158 21.01 -12.73 9.05
N GLY A 159 20.52 -13.47 8.05
CA GLY A 159 20.36 -12.98 6.68
C GLY A 159 19.47 -11.75 6.60
N SER A 160 18.35 -11.73 7.31
CA SER A 160 17.44 -10.58 7.38
C SER A 160 18.09 -9.36 8.04
N MET A 161 18.88 -9.56 9.09
CA MET A 161 19.65 -8.48 9.73
C MET A 161 20.69 -7.90 8.78
N VAL A 162 21.44 -8.74 8.06
CA VAL A 162 22.43 -8.28 7.07
C VAL A 162 21.77 -7.46 5.97
N ILE A 163 20.66 -7.94 5.39
CA ILE A 163 19.91 -7.20 4.36
C ILE A 163 19.42 -5.86 4.90
N MET A 164 18.88 -5.82 6.12
CA MET A 164 18.35 -4.62 6.74
C MET A 164 19.45 -3.61 7.12
N THR A 165 20.60 -4.08 7.59
CA THR A 165 21.78 -3.22 7.84
C THR A 165 22.33 -2.66 6.53
N ALA A 166 22.41 -3.48 5.48
CA ALA A 166 22.80 -3.01 4.14
C ALA A 166 21.80 -1.97 3.61
N TYR A 167 20.50 -2.20 3.78
CA TYR A 167 19.46 -1.23 3.45
C TYR A 167 19.63 0.08 4.23
N GLY A 168 19.80 0.00 5.55
CA GLY A 168 20.07 1.15 6.41
C GLY A 168 21.31 1.95 5.97
N LEU A 169 22.39 1.26 5.62
CA LEU A 169 23.61 1.89 5.08
C LEU A 169 23.35 2.57 3.73
N THR A 170 22.62 1.93 2.81
CA THR A 170 22.27 2.56 1.53
C THR A 170 21.40 3.80 1.71
N ASN A 171 20.46 3.79 2.68
CA ASN A 171 19.65 4.96 3.00
C ASN A 171 20.48 6.08 3.63
N PHE A 172 21.43 5.73 4.49
CA PHE A 172 22.37 6.69 5.07
C PHE A 172 23.27 7.33 4.00
N LEU A 173 23.76 6.56 3.03
CA LEU A 173 24.53 7.10 1.89
C LEU A 173 23.65 7.97 0.98
N LYS A 174 22.43 7.51 0.67
CA LYS A 174 21.45 8.30 -0.10
C LYS A 174 21.12 9.62 0.59
N PHE A 175 21.08 9.65 1.93
CA PHE A 175 20.83 10.88 2.68
C PHE A 175 21.85 11.98 2.33
N PHE A 176 23.15 11.68 2.25
CA PHE A 176 24.14 12.69 1.87
C PHE A 176 23.97 13.21 0.44
N VAL A 177 23.68 12.30 -0.49
CA VAL A 177 23.43 12.66 -1.89
C VAL A 177 22.16 13.51 -2.02
N GLN A 178 21.10 13.13 -1.34
CA GLN A 178 19.81 13.82 -1.37
C GLN A 178 19.86 15.15 -0.64
N LEU A 179 20.62 15.26 0.47
CA LEU A 179 20.79 16.49 1.23
C LEU A 179 21.30 17.64 0.36
N ARG A 180 22.33 17.38 -0.48
CA ARG A 180 22.85 18.39 -1.41
C ARG A 180 21.75 18.90 -2.35
N SER A 181 20.96 17.99 -2.91
CA SER A 181 19.84 18.35 -3.77
C SER A 181 18.76 19.16 -3.02
N THR A 182 18.40 18.75 -1.81
CA THR A 182 17.39 19.44 -0.99
C THR A 182 17.85 20.84 -0.59
N LEU A 183 19.14 21.04 -0.33
CA LEU A 183 19.71 22.36 -0.08
C LEU A 183 19.61 23.27 -1.30
N ASN A 184 19.87 22.74 -2.51
CA ASN A 184 19.68 23.51 -3.75
C ASN A 184 18.21 23.94 -3.93
N VAL A 185 17.25 23.07 -3.61
CA VAL A 185 15.82 23.40 -3.67
C VAL A 185 15.45 24.45 -2.62
N ARG A 186 15.99 24.34 -1.39
CA ARG A 186 15.80 25.34 -0.35
C ARG A 186 16.33 26.71 -0.78
N GLN A 187 17.52 26.72 -1.39
CA GLN A 187 18.10 27.95 -1.93
C GLN A 187 17.20 28.55 -3.01
N PHE A 188 16.61 27.73 -3.88
CA PHE A 188 15.63 28.19 -4.86
C PHE A 188 14.40 28.83 -4.21
N TYR A 189 13.84 28.23 -3.15
CA TYR A 189 12.72 28.81 -2.41
C TYR A 189 13.06 30.17 -1.78
N TYR A 190 14.23 30.27 -1.15
CA TYR A 190 14.65 31.48 -0.45
C TYR A 190 15.08 32.60 -1.41
N ASP A 191 15.95 32.28 -2.37
CA ASP A 191 16.57 33.27 -3.25
C ASP A 191 15.63 33.72 -4.37
N ARG A 192 14.88 32.78 -4.97
CA ARG A 192 14.09 33.02 -6.19
C ARG A 192 12.61 33.21 -5.91
N LEU A 193 12.00 32.33 -5.12
CA LEU A 193 10.57 32.44 -4.78
C LEU A 193 10.30 33.41 -3.62
N LYS A 194 11.34 33.82 -2.88
CA LYS A 194 11.25 34.65 -1.68
C LYS A 194 10.26 34.09 -0.65
N VAL A 195 10.33 32.78 -0.41
CA VAL A 195 9.48 32.08 0.56
C VAL A 195 10.37 31.47 1.63
N ASN A 196 10.05 31.77 2.89
CA ASN A 196 10.79 31.24 4.04
C ASN A 196 10.26 29.85 4.47
N ASP A 197 11.09 29.06 5.15
CA ASP A 197 10.71 27.72 5.62
C ASP A 197 9.47 27.72 6.54
N LEU A 198 9.23 28.80 7.28
CA LEU A 198 8.02 28.98 8.11
C LEU A 198 6.77 29.27 7.27
N GLU A 199 6.92 30.06 6.20
CA GLU A 199 5.83 30.39 5.27
C GLU A 199 5.41 29.18 4.43
N ILE A 200 6.37 28.29 4.10
CA ILE A 200 6.08 27.02 3.39
C ILE A 200 5.08 26.14 4.15
N GLN A 201 5.01 26.27 5.48
CA GLN A 201 4.11 25.46 6.28
C GLN A 201 2.64 25.85 6.05
N THR A 202 2.37 27.14 5.83
CA THR A 202 1.03 27.72 5.76
C THR A 202 0.58 28.06 4.33
N ILE A 203 1.51 28.28 3.41
CA ILE A 203 1.19 28.60 2.01
C ILE A 203 0.49 27.42 1.30
N SER A 204 -0.44 27.75 0.40
CA SER A 204 -1.09 26.75 -0.45
C SER A 204 -0.23 26.41 -1.67
N TRP A 205 -0.32 25.15 -2.13
CA TRP A 205 0.41 24.69 -3.33
C TRP A 205 0.13 25.54 -4.59
N PRO A 206 -1.13 25.92 -4.90
CA PRO A 206 -1.42 26.75 -6.07
C PRO A 206 -0.68 28.09 -6.05
N LYS A 207 -0.51 28.71 -4.86
CA LYS A 207 0.22 29.98 -4.74
C LYS A 207 1.71 29.82 -5.03
N ILE A 208 2.31 28.69 -4.65
CA ILE A 208 3.70 28.38 -5.02
C ILE A 208 3.83 28.23 -6.53
N ILE A 209 2.92 27.49 -7.16
CA ILE A 209 2.92 27.30 -8.61
C ILE A 209 2.76 28.64 -9.33
N GLU A 210 1.85 29.51 -8.89
CA GLU A 210 1.70 30.87 -9.43
C GLU A 210 3.01 31.66 -9.32
N LYS A 211 3.68 31.63 -8.16
CA LYS A 211 5.00 32.27 -7.99
C LYS A 211 6.05 31.70 -8.94
N VAL A 212 6.04 30.39 -9.20
CA VAL A 212 6.97 29.74 -10.16
C VAL A 212 6.68 30.17 -11.60
N VAL A 213 5.41 30.24 -12.00
CA VAL A 213 5.01 30.70 -13.34
C VAL A 213 5.33 32.18 -13.53
N LEU A 214 5.15 33.02 -12.51
CA LEU A 214 5.57 34.43 -12.54
C LEU A 214 7.09 34.57 -12.65
N LEU A 215 7.84 33.77 -11.90
CA LEU A 215 9.31 33.73 -11.95
C LEU A 215 9.84 33.27 -13.32
N GLN A 216 9.15 32.32 -13.97
CA GLN A 216 9.49 31.89 -15.32
C GLN A 216 9.42 33.05 -16.32
N LYS A 217 8.42 33.93 -16.19
CA LYS A 217 8.26 35.10 -17.08
C LYS A 217 9.40 36.10 -16.93
N SER A 218 9.97 36.23 -15.73
CA SER A 218 11.04 37.19 -15.44
C SER A 218 12.45 36.64 -15.62
N GLN A 219 12.69 35.34 -15.38
CA GLN A 219 14.03 34.75 -15.33
C GLN A 219 14.22 33.47 -16.17
N LYS A 220 13.28 33.15 -17.09
CA LYS A 220 13.32 32.03 -18.05
C LYS A 220 14.02 30.76 -17.53
N LEU A 221 13.42 30.06 -16.56
CA LEU A 221 13.85 28.73 -16.08
C LEU A 221 13.81 27.67 -17.19
N CYS A 222 12.85 27.81 -18.12
CA CYS A 222 12.79 27.06 -19.38
C CYS A 222 13.07 28.01 -20.56
N VAL A 223 14.11 27.72 -21.32
CA VAL A 223 14.52 28.52 -22.49
C VAL A 223 13.60 28.28 -23.70
N VAL A 224 12.96 27.11 -23.76
CA VAL A 224 12.28 26.62 -24.99
C VAL A 224 10.79 26.99 -25.06
N ARG A 225 10.10 27.12 -23.92
CA ARG A 225 8.65 27.38 -23.86
C ARG A 225 8.24 27.99 -22.54
N ASP A 226 7.24 28.86 -22.55
CA ASP A 226 6.56 29.34 -21.35
C ASP A 226 5.91 28.17 -20.61
N LEU A 227 6.21 28.03 -19.32
CA LEU A 227 5.64 26.99 -18.46
C LEU A 227 4.26 27.45 -17.96
N SER A 228 3.23 26.68 -18.25
CA SER A 228 1.92 26.82 -17.60
C SER A 228 1.84 26.03 -16.30
N GLU A 229 0.86 26.34 -15.46
CA GLU A 229 0.54 25.55 -14.26
C GLU A 229 0.26 24.10 -14.63
N HIS A 230 -0.48 23.88 -15.73
CA HIS A 230 -0.79 22.55 -16.25
C HIS A 230 0.47 21.78 -16.64
N ASP A 231 1.43 22.41 -17.30
CA ASP A 231 2.70 21.77 -17.69
C ASP A 231 3.52 21.31 -16.47
N ILE A 232 3.55 22.11 -15.40
CA ILE A 232 4.25 21.75 -14.17
C ILE A 232 3.59 20.53 -13.52
N ILE A 233 2.27 20.52 -13.43
CA ILE A 233 1.53 19.39 -12.84
C ILE A 233 1.69 18.13 -13.69
N MET A 234 1.60 18.22 -15.02
CA MET A 234 1.81 17.07 -15.91
C MET A 234 3.21 16.46 -15.76
N ARG A 235 4.23 17.28 -15.51
CA ARG A 235 5.61 16.82 -15.26
C ARG A 235 5.73 16.11 -13.92
N ILE A 236 5.15 16.67 -12.86
CA ILE A 236 5.11 16.04 -11.52
C ILE A 236 4.36 14.71 -11.58
N MET A 237 3.23 14.67 -12.28
CA MET A 237 2.32 13.53 -12.33
C MET A 237 2.63 12.54 -13.46
N ARG A 238 3.75 12.70 -14.18
CA ARG A 238 3.99 11.97 -15.43
C ARG A 238 3.91 10.46 -15.23
N LYS A 239 4.62 9.91 -14.25
CA LYS A 239 4.68 8.45 -13.99
C LYS A 239 3.35 7.95 -13.42
N GLU A 240 2.78 8.69 -12.49
CA GLU A 240 1.53 8.39 -11.80
C GLU A 240 0.34 8.34 -12.76
N ASN A 241 0.26 9.27 -13.72
CA ASN A 241 -0.79 9.28 -14.73
C ASN A 241 -0.77 8.01 -15.61
N TYR A 242 0.42 7.48 -15.94
CA TYR A 242 0.52 6.18 -16.63
C TYR A 242 0.01 5.04 -15.76
N LEU A 243 0.34 5.03 -14.47
CA LEU A 243 -0.16 4.01 -13.54
C LEU A 243 -1.68 4.06 -13.40
N ILE A 244 -2.26 5.26 -13.26
CA ILE A 244 -3.72 5.48 -13.26
C ILE A 244 -4.33 4.90 -14.54
N GLY A 245 -3.75 5.22 -15.71
CA GLY A 245 -4.20 4.68 -16.99
C GLY A 245 -4.14 3.15 -17.09
N MET A 246 -3.08 2.52 -16.57
CA MET A 246 -2.92 1.06 -16.55
C MET A 246 -3.96 0.37 -15.65
N VAL A 247 -4.24 0.95 -14.49
CA VAL A 247 -5.24 0.43 -13.55
C VAL A 247 -6.65 0.59 -14.13
N ASN A 248 -6.99 1.76 -14.67
CA ASN A 248 -8.31 2.03 -15.25
C ASN A 248 -8.61 1.18 -16.48
N LYS A 249 -7.59 0.87 -17.29
CA LYS A 249 -7.71 -0.06 -18.43
C LYS A 249 -7.74 -1.54 -18.00
N GLY A 250 -7.51 -1.86 -16.73
CA GLY A 250 -7.49 -3.24 -16.23
C GLY A 250 -6.29 -4.08 -16.69
N ILE A 251 -5.19 -3.44 -17.12
CA ILE A 251 -3.98 -4.13 -17.61
C ILE A 251 -3.32 -4.95 -16.48
N LEU A 252 -3.48 -4.51 -15.23
CA LEU A 252 -2.97 -5.16 -14.03
C LEU A 252 -4.00 -6.11 -13.38
N SER A 253 -4.96 -6.61 -14.15
CA SER A 253 -5.93 -7.58 -13.65
C SER A 253 -5.38 -9.00 -13.75
N PHE A 254 -5.45 -9.75 -12.66
CA PHE A 254 -4.89 -11.10 -12.55
C PHE A 254 -6.02 -12.13 -12.38
N PRO A 255 -5.90 -13.34 -12.96
CA PRO A 255 -6.86 -14.42 -12.77
C PRO A 255 -6.69 -15.05 -11.38
N ILE A 256 -7.10 -14.33 -10.34
CA ILE A 256 -6.97 -14.75 -8.94
C ILE A 256 -8.35 -15.16 -8.41
N HIS A 257 -8.38 -16.10 -7.46
CA HIS A 257 -9.64 -16.49 -6.82
C HIS A 257 -10.19 -15.36 -5.94
N SER A 258 -11.51 -15.18 -5.91
CA SER A 258 -12.18 -14.12 -5.15
C SER A 258 -11.99 -14.20 -3.63
N CYS A 259 -11.55 -15.35 -3.12
CA CYS A 259 -11.30 -15.58 -1.70
C CYS A 259 -9.93 -15.06 -1.24
N VAL A 260 -9.08 -14.58 -2.16
CA VAL A 260 -7.80 -13.99 -1.76
C VAL A 260 -8.06 -12.63 -1.12
N PRO A 261 -7.69 -12.42 0.15
CA PRO A 261 -7.87 -11.12 0.80
C PRO A 261 -7.09 -10.04 0.04
N GLY A 262 -7.70 -8.87 -0.17
CA GLY A 262 -7.13 -7.80 -1.00
C GLY A 262 -7.39 -7.95 -2.51
N ALA A 263 -8.12 -8.97 -2.95
CA ALA A 263 -8.68 -9.03 -4.30
C ALA A 263 -9.71 -7.90 -4.48
N GLY A 264 -9.37 -6.90 -5.29
CA GLY A 264 -10.23 -5.77 -5.62
C GLY A 264 -11.43 -6.14 -6.51
N PRO A 265 -12.22 -5.17 -6.97
CA PRO A 265 -13.34 -5.46 -7.85
C PRO A 265 -12.91 -6.17 -9.13
N THR A 266 -13.82 -6.97 -9.70
CA THR A 266 -13.58 -7.72 -10.94
C THR A 266 -13.24 -6.76 -12.09
N GLY A 267 -12.09 -6.97 -12.74
CA GLY A 267 -11.70 -6.35 -14.00
C GLY A 267 -12.43 -6.94 -15.21
N SER A 268 -12.09 -6.43 -16.40
CA SER A 268 -12.71 -6.80 -17.69
C SER A 268 -12.90 -8.30 -17.87
N HIS A 269 -14.04 -8.65 -18.48
CA HIS A 269 -14.50 -10.02 -18.68
C HIS A 269 -13.88 -10.64 -19.95
N GLU A 270 -12.55 -10.63 -20.07
CA GLU A 270 -11.91 -11.34 -21.18
C GLU A 270 -11.92 -12.85 -20.91
N HIS A 271 -12.54 -13.62 -21.82
CA HIS A 271 -12.55 -15.09 -21.86
C HIS A 271 -13.31 -15.81 -20.72
N GLY A 272 -14.28 -15.14 -20.06
CA GLY A 272 -15.17 -15.80 -19.09
C GLY A 272 -14.53 -16.13 -17.72
N ARG A 273 -13.29 -15.69 -17.47
CA ARG A 273 -12.66 -15.74 -16.14
C ARG A 273 -12.75 -14.38 -15.46
N ARG A 274 -13.14 -14.36 -14.18
CA ARG A 274 -13.14 -13.14 -13.36
C ARG A 274 -11.69 -12.80 -13.01
N ASN A 275 -11.18 -11.70 -13.56
CA ASN A 275 -9.88 -11.18 -13.17
C ASN A 275 -10.06 -10.18 -12.02
N TYR A 276 -9.19 -10.21 -11.02
CA TYR A 276 -9.22 -9.33 -9.85
C TYR A 276 -8.01 -8.40 -9.89
N LEU A 277 -8.21 -7.14 -9.50
CA LEU A 277 -7.13 -6.17 -9.39
C LEU A 277 -6.50 -6.28 -8.00
N ILE A 278 -5.17 -6.44 -7.92
CA ILE A 278 -4.43 -6.41 -6.65
C ILE A 278 -3.18 -5.55 -6.88
N LEU A 279 -2.96 -4.57 -5.99
CA LEU A 279 -1.81 -3.68 -6.07
C LEU A 279 -1.21 -3.46 -4.67
N PRO A 280 -0.44 -4.44 -4.15
CA PRO A 280 0.32 -4.25 -2.92
C PRO A 280 1.47 -3.26 -3.15
N LYS A 281 2.01 -2.67 -2.08
CA LYS A 281 3.13 -1.71 -2.18
C LYS A 281 4.38 -2.30 -2.81
N SER A 282 4.68 -3.57 -2.53
CA SER A 282 5.77 -4.31 -3.16
C SER A 282 5.61 -4.42 -4.69
N LEU A 283 4.38 -4.63 -5.18
CA LEU A 283 4.09 -4.64 -6.61
C LEU A 283 4.15 -3.24 -7.20
N GLU A 284 3.63 -2.21 -6.52
CA GLU A 284 3.75 -0.81 -6.95
C GLU A 284 5.23 -0.43 -7.14
N TRP A 285 6.08 -0.79 -6.19
CA TRP A 285 7.53 -0.58 -6.28
C TRP A 285 8.17 -1.36 -7.43
N THR A 286 7.79 -2.64 -7.60
CA THR A 286 8.27 -3.49 -8.68
C THR A 286 7.88 -2.95 -10.05
N LEU A 287 6.64 -2.48 -10.21
CA LEU A 287 6.16 -1.86 -11.45
C LEU A 287 6.89 -0.55 -11.73
N ASN A 288 7.12 0.28 -10.70
CA ASN A 288 7.87 1.52 -10.87
C ASN A 288 9.31 1.27 -11.33
N TRP A 289 9.98 0.29 -10.73
CA TRP A 289 11.33 -0.11 -11.11
C TRP A 289 11.39 -0.76 -12.50
N CYS A 290 10.50 -1.72 -12.75
CA CYS A 290 10.53 -2.51 -13.99
C CYS A 290 10.04 -1.72 -15.20
N ILE A 291 8.99 -0.90 -15.04
CA ILE A 291 8.31 -0.20 -16.13
C ILE A 291 8.75 1.26 -16.18
N PHE A 292 8.44 2.07 -15.17
CA PHE A 292 8.59 3.54 -15.29
C PHE A 292 10.04 3.99 -15.35
N GLN A 293 10.93 3.44 -14.54
CA GLN A 293 12.37 3.73 -14.66
C GLN A 293 12.95 3.25 -15.98
N SER A 294 12.35 2.22 -16.62
CA SER A 294 12.75 1.66 -17.91
C SER A 294 12.14 2.39 -19.11
N MET A 295 11.03 3.09 -18.93
CA MET A 295 10.28 3.75 -19.98
C MET A 295 10.90 5.10 -20.35
N PHE A 296 11.30 5.89 -19.34
CA PHE A 296 11.78 7.26 -19.53
C PHE A 296 13.30 7.34 -19.60
N ASP A 297 13.80 8.08 -20.59
CA ASP A 297 15.19 8.51 -20.67
C ASP A 297 15.50 9.66 -19.68
N SER A 298 16.77 10.04 -19.52
CA SER A 298 17.19 11.16 -18.66
C SER A 298 16.41 12.45 -18.95
N LYS A 299 16.09 12.69 -20.23
CA LYS A 299 15.28 13.82 -20.71
C LYS A 299 13.76 13.60 -20.67
N PHE A 300 13.29 12.58 -19.94
CA PHE A 300 11.87 12.21 -19.80
C PHE A 300 11.13 11.93 -21.13
N CYS A 301 11.89 11.50 -22.15
CA CYS A 301 11.35 10.99 -23.40
C CYS A 301 11.18 9.47 -23.33
N VAL A 302 10.18 8.92 -24.03
CA VAL A 302 9.98 7.47 -24.08
C VAL A 302 11.11 6.83 -24.90
N ARG A 303 11.81 5.86 -24.30
CA ARG A 303 12.86 5.12 -25.00
C ARG A 303 12.28 4.29 -26.14
N LYS A 304 12.84 4.43 -27.33
CA LYS A 304 12.41 3.67 -28.53
C LYS A 304 12.57 2.16 -28.35
N GLU A 305 13.58 1.74 -27.61
CA GLU A 305 13.83 0.33 -27.27
C GLU A 305 12.67 -0.29 -26.47
N PHE A 306 12.05 0.50 -25.58
CA PHE A 306 10.89 0.07 -24.80
C PHE A 306 9.67 -0.20 -25.68
N LEU A 307 9.49 0.59 -26.74
CA LEU A 307 8.39 0.41 -27.69
C LEU A 307 8.59 -0.79 -28.62
N THR A 308 9.84 -1.17 -28.87
CA THR A 308 10.17 -2.16 -29.91
C THR A 308 10.37 -3.58 -29.35
N SER A 309 10.70 -3.74 -28.06
CA SER A 309 11.17 -5.02 -27.50
C SER A 309 10.39 -5.50 -26.25
N PRO A 310 9.24 -6.19 -26.42
CA PRO A 310 8.47 -6.71 -25.28
C PRO A 310 9.22 -7.79 -24.47
N ASP A 311 10.12 -8.54 -25.11
CA ASP A 311 10.89 -9.61 -24.45
C ASP A 311 11.84 -9.09 -23.37
N VAL A 312 12.36 -7.86 -23.51
CA VAL A 312 13.25 -7.25 -22.52
C VAL A 312 12.48 -6.95 -21.23
N LEU A 313 11.25 -6.44 -21.35
CA LEU A 313 10.37 -6.20 -20.21
C LEU A 313 10.01 -7.52 -19.52
N ARG A 314 9.67 -8.56 -20.30
CA ARG A 314 9.36 -9.89 -19.76
C ARG A 314 10.53 -10.47 -18.95
N LYS A 315 11.75 -10.46 -19.51
CA LYS A 315 12.94 -10.97 -18.81
C LYS A 315 13.22 -10.21 -17.51
N ARG A 316 13.02 -8.89 -17.51
CA ARG A 316 13.18 -8.05 -16.33
C ARG A 316 12.17 -8.39 -15.23
N LEU A 317 10.90 -8.54 -15.59
CA LEU A 317 9.85 -8.93 -14.64
C LEU A 317 10.12 -10.32 -14.03
N ILE A 318 10.55 -11.28 -14.86
CA ILE A 318 10.92 -12.62 -14.36
C ILE A 318 12.11 -12.54 -13.41
N PHE A 319 13.16 -11.79 -13.77
CA PHE A 319 14.35 -11.64 -12.93
C PHE A 319 14.02 -11.01 -11.58
N VAL A 320 13.26 -9.90 -11.56
CA VAL A 320 12.85 -9.24 -10.31
C VAL A 320 11.92 -10.13 -9.50
N GLY A 321 11.02 -10.88 -10.15
CA GLY A 321 10.16 -11.85 -9.48
C GLY A 321 10.95 -12.98 -8.78
N ILE A 322 11.94 -13.55 -9.46
CA ILE A 322 12.82 -14.58 -8.87
C ILE A 322 13.63 -13.99 -7.70
N ALA A 323 14.18 -12.79 -7.85
CA ALA A 323 14.90 -12.12 -6.78
C ALA A 323 14.01 -11.90 -5.54
N MET A 324 12.79 -11.40 -5.73
CA MET A 324 11.84 -11.19 -4.63
C MET A 324 11.43 -12.50 -3.97
N LEU A 325 11.28 -13.59 -4.73
CA LEU A 325 10.96 -14.90 -4.17
C LEU A 325 12.09 -15.42 -3.27
N ILE A 326 13.35 -15.29 -3.71
CA ILE A 326 14.52 -15.72 -2.93
C ILE A 326 14.67 -14.87 -1.67
N LEU A 327 14.44 -13.56 -1.75
CA LEU A 327 14.55 -12.64 -0.61
C LEU A 327 13.32 -12.67 0.31
N SER A 328 12.20 -13.26 -0.12
CA SER A 328 10.92 -13.24 0.60
C SER A 328 10.98 -13.66 2.07
N PRO A 329 11.65 -14.76 2.50
CA PRO A 329 11.68 -15.13 3.91
C PRO A 329 12.37 -14.08 4.79
N CYS A 330 13.36 -13.37 4.26
CA CYS A 330 14.04 -12.29 4.98
C CYS A 330 13.23 -10.99 4.95
N LEU A 331 12.56 -10.70 3.83
CA LEU A 331 11.78 -9.47 3.67
C LEU A 331 10.49 -9.46 4.47
N VAL A 332 9.88 -10.62 4.77
CA VAL A 332 8.61 -10.69 5.52
C VAL A 332 8.80 -10.43 7.03
N ILE A 333 9.96 -10.79 7.59
CA ILE A 333 10.23 -10.63 9.03
C ILE A 333 10.16 -9.14 9.43
N PHE A 334 10.70 -8.25 8.61
CA PHE A 334 10.78 -6.83 8.94
C PHE A 334 9.39 -6.15 9.04
N PRO A 335 8.51 -6.20 8.03
CA PRO A 335 7.14 -5.68 8.13
C PRO A 335 6.35 -6.34 9.25
N LEU A 336 6.51 -7.65 9.46
CA LEU A 336 5.81 -8.36 10.53
C LEU A 336 6.15 -7.79 11.90
N VAL A 337 7.43 -7.71 12.24
CA VAL A 337 7.88 -7.14 13.52
C VAL A 337 7.51 -5.65 13.60
N TYR A 338 7.59 -4.92 12.49
CA TYR A 338 7.24 -3.51 12.45
C TYR A 338 5.76 -3.29 12.78
N VAL A 339 4.86 -4.10 12.18
CA VAL A 339 3.42 -4.07 12.47
C VAL A 339 3.16 -4.37 13.94
N ILE A 340 3.79 -5.41 14.49
CA ILE A 340 3.61 -5.79 15.89
C ILE A 340 4.04 -4.63 16.80
N LEU A 341 5.24 -4.09 16.62
CA LEU A 341 5.76 -3.01 17.46
C LEU A 341 4.98 -1.70 17.29
N ARG A 342 4.60 -1.35 16.06
CA ARG A 342 3.87 -0.12 15.75
C ARG A 342 2.44 -0.14 16.28
N HIS A 343 1.80 -1.31 16.28
CA HIS A 343 0.40 -1.46 16.65
C HIS A 343 0.18 -2.11 18.02
N ALA A 344 1.23 -2.57 18.73
CA ALA A 344 1.10 -3.16 20.06
C ALA A 344 0.37 -2.22 21.03
N GLU A 345 0.79 -0.95 21.09
CA GLU A 345 0.15 0.07 21.93
C GLU A 345 -1.32 0.30 21.54
N GLU A 346 -1.58 0.38 20.23
CA GLU A 346 -2.92 0.64 19.69
C GLU A 346 -3.88 -0.53 19.95
N ILE A 347 -3.39 -1.77 19.84
CA ILE A 347 -4.14 -2.99 20.15
C ILE A 347 -4.44 -3.07 21.65
N TYR A 348 -3.47 -2.73 22.50
CA TYR A 348 -3.63 -2.76 23.95
C TYR A 348 -4.65 -1.73 24.45
N ASN A 349 -4.53 -0.47 24.01
CA ASN A 349 -5.39 0.61 24.49
C ASN A 349 -6.77 0.63 23.80
N HIS A 350 -6.83 0.30 22.51
CA HIS A 350 -8.04 0.41 21.71
C HIS A 350 -8.21 -0.78 20.74
N PRO A 351 -8.71 -1.93 21.21
CA PRO A 351 -8.86 -3.13 20.36
C PRO A 351 -9.81 -2.92 19.16
N SER A 352 -10.70 -1.92 19.22
CA SER A 352 -11.59 -1.53 18.12
C SER A 352 -10.90 -0.75 16.99
N THR A 353 -9.66 -0.32 17.18
CA THR A 353 -8.92 0.36 16.10
C THR A 353 -8.37 -0.65 15.10
N ALA A 354 -8.21 -1.92 15.48
CA ALA A 354 -7.91 -3.00 14.53
C ALA A 354 -9.06 -3.22 13.52
N SER A 355 -10.31 -3.05 13.97
CA SER A 355 -11.51 -3.05 13.11
C SER A 355 -11.81 -1.69 12.46
N SER A 356 -10.94 -0.69 12.63
CA SER A 356 -11.08 0.56 11.87
C SER A 356 -10.85 0.29 10.39
N ARG A 357 -11.51 1.05 9.51
CA ARG A 357 -11.43 0.87 8.06
C ARG A 357 -10.61 1.97 7.41
N ARG A 358 -9.89 1.62 6.34
CA ARG A 358 -9.06 2.53 5.56
C ARG A 358 -9.16 2.18 4.09
N TRP A 359 -8.93 3.17 3.24
CA TRP A 359 -8.86 2.96 1.80
C TRP A 359 -7.66 2.07 1.45
N SER A 360 -7.91 1.04 0.65
CA SER A 360 -6.87 0.16 0.12
C SER A 360 -5.87 0.91 -0.79
N ASN A 361 -4.69 0.32 -1.00
CA ASN A 361 -3.74 0.87 -1.96
C ASN A 361 -4.29 0.86 -3.39
N LEU A 362 -5.14 -0.11 -3.71
CA LEU A 362 -5.79 -0.19 -5.00
C LEU A 362 -6.80 0.95 -5.20
N SER A 363 -7.66 1.21 -4.21
CA SER A 363 -8.66 2.30 -4.32
C SER A 363 -8.00 3.67 -4.48
N ARG A 364 -6.80 3.84 -3.88
CA ARG A 364 -5.96 5.02 -4.12
C ARG A 364 -5.64 5.26 -5.60
N TRP A 365 -5.50 4.23 -6.43
CA TRP A 365 -5.21 4.41 -7.86
C TRP A 365 -6.48 4.43 -8.73
N ILE A 366 -7.55 3.76 -8.29
CA ILE A 366 -8.85 3.77 -9.00
C ILE A 366 -9.54 5.13 -8.88
N PHE A 367 -9.53 5.75 -7.69
CA PHE A 367 -10.27 7.00 -7.44
C PHE A 367 -9.47 8.26 -7.79
N ARG A 368 -8.19 8.11 -8.11
CA ARG A 368 -7.31 9.24 -8.37
C ARG A 368 -7.54 9.76 -9.78
N GLU A 369 -7.71 11.06 -9.87
CA GLU A 369 -7.91 11.73 -11.16
C GLU A 369 -6.58 12.00 -11.85
N TYR A 370 -6.62 12.13 -13.18
CA TYR A 370 -5.44 12.52 -13.94
C TYR A 370 -4.98 13.91 -13.52
N ASN A 371 -3.66 14.08 -13.38
CA ASN A 371 -3.05 15.33 -12.91
C ASN A 371 -3.44 15.74 -11.47
N GLU A 372 -4.01 14.84 -10.66
CA GLU A 372 -4.29 15.09 -9.26
C GLU A 372 -3.07 14.77 -8.37
N VAL A 373 -2.43 15.82 -7.85
CA VAL A 373 -1.29 15.67 -6.94
C VAL A 373 -1.67 15.01 -5.62
N ASP A 374 -0.72 14.28 -5.03
CA ASP A 374 -0.96 13.34 -3.93
C ASP A 374 -1.62 13.98 -2.69
N HIS A 375 -1.27 15.21 -2.33
CA HIS A 375 -1.85 15.84 -1.13
C HIS A 375 -3.33 16.24 -1.30
N PHE A 376 -3.75 16.67 -2.49
CA PHE A 376 -5.16 16.94 -2.78
C PHE A 376 -5.97 15.65 -2.76
N PHE A 377 -5.43 14.60 -3.40
CA PHE A 377 -6.05 13.28 -3.37
C PHE A 377 -6.23 12.77 -1.93
N ARG A 378 -5.18 12.84 -1.10
CA ARG A 378 -5.26 12.42 0.31
C ARG A 378 -6.29 13.21 1.10
N HIS A 379 -6.39 14.53 0.88
CA HIS A 379 -7.37 15.36 1.54
C HIS A 379 -8.80 14.90 1.23
N ARG A 380 -9.11 14.74 -0.07
CA ARG A 380 -10.41 14.25 -0.56
C ARG A 380 -10.75 12.86 0.00
N MET A 381 -9.77 11.95 -0.02
CA MET A 381 -9.94 10.59 0.50
C MET A 381 -10.14 10.53 2.01
N ASN A 382 -9.43 11.35 2.77
CA ASN A 382 -9.62 11.41 4.23
C ASN A 382 -11.02 11.91 4.59
N ASN A 383 -11.54 12.92 3.87
CA ASN A 383 -12.90 13.41 4.08
C ASN A 383 -13.95 12.34 3.70
N SER A 384 -13.73 11.60 2.62
CA SER A 384 -14.63 10.51 2.20
C SER A 384 -14.68 9.33 3.17
N ALA A 385 -13.65 9.11 3.99
CA ALA A 385 -13.54 7.94 4.86
C ALA A 385 -14.66 7.92 5.92
N VAL A 386 -15.07 9.08 6.44
CA VAL A 386 -16.16 9.20 7.42
C VAL A 386 -17.50 8.81 6.78
N HIS A 387 -17.80 9.32 5.59
CA HIS A 387 -19.03 9.00 4.86
C HIS A 387 -19.08 7.54 4.43
N SER A 388 -17.94 6.99 4.01
CA SER A 388 -17.80 5.58 3.61
C SER A 388 -18.01 4.62 4.79
N LEU A 389 -17.53 4.99 5.97
CA LEU A 389 -17.80 4.26 7.19
C LEU A 389 -19.29 4.30 7.55
N ASN A 390 -19.94 5.46 7.41
CA ASN A 390 -21.38 5.59 7.67
C ASN A 390 -22.21 4.74 6.70
N TYR A 391 -21.82 4.64 5.43
CA TYR A 391 -22.47 3.72 4.47
C TYR A 391 -22.36 2.25 4.92
N LEU A 392 -21.16 1.78 5.27
CA LEU A 392 -20.98 0.38 5.70
C LEU A 392 -21.68 0.04 7.02
N LYS A 393 -21.81 1.00 7.93
CA LYS A 393 -22.57 0.82 9.18
C LYS A 393 -24.06 0.51 8.95
N GLN A 394 -24.60 0.85 7.78
CA GLN A 394 -25.99 0.56 7.43
C GLN A 394 -26.27 -0.90 7.09
N PHE A 395 -25.23 -1.73 7.02
CA PHE A 395 -25.33 -3.16 6.79
C PHE A 395 -24.96 -3.96 8.04
N PRO A 396 -25.67 -3.79 9.17
CA PRO A 396 -25.43 -4.61 10.33
C PRO A 396 -25.87 -6.05 10.05
N THR A 397 -25.08 -7.01 10.50
CA THR A 397 -25.48 -8.42 10.53
C THR A 397 -26.20 -8.70 11.87
N PRO A 398 -27.54 -8.77 11.91
CA PRO A 398 -28.29 -8.86 13.17
C PRO A 398 -27.94 -10.11 13.98
N LEU A 399 -27.64 -11.22 13.31
CA LEU A 399 -27.20 -12.46 13.96
C LEU A 399 -25.92 -12.25 14.79
N VAL A 400 -24.94 -11.52 14.24
CA VAL A 400 -23.68 -11.22 14.94
C VAL A 400 -23.95 -10.33 16.16
N SER A 401 -24.85 -9.35 16.06
CA SER A 401 -25.24 -8.51 17.20
C SER A 401 -25.92 -9.33 18.32
N ILE A 402 -26.86 -10.22 17.97
CA ILE A 402 -27.53 -11.10 18.94
C ILE A 402 -26.52 -12.01 19.65
N MET A 403 -25.63 -12.66 18.89
CA MET A 403 -24.58 -13.51 19.45
C MET A 403 -23.61 -12.70 20.33
N ALA A 404 -23.21 -11.51 19.89
CA ALA A 404 -22.31 -10.64 20.65
C ALA A 404 -22.94 -10.17 21.97
N LYS A 405 -24.24 -9.86 22.00
CA LYS A 405 -24.99 -9.55 23.23
C LYS A 405 -24.95 -10.73 24.21
N PHE A 406 -25.22 -11.95 23.73
CA PHE A 406 -25.17 -13.15 24.57
C PHE A 406 -23.76 -13.42 25.11
N VAL A 407 -22.74 -13.40 24.25
CA VAL A 407 -21.33 -13.59 24.64
C VAL A 407 -20.90 -12.52 25.64
N SER A 408 -21.29 -11.27 25.43
CA SER A 408 -21.01 -10.16 26.34
C SER A 408 -21.63 -10.37 27.71
N PHE A 409 -22.86 -10.88 27.77
CA PHE A 409 -23.55 -11.15 29.02
C PHE A 409 -22.87 -12.27 29.81
N VAL A 410 -22.57 -13.40 29.15
CA VAL A 410 -21.93 -14.56 29.80
C VAL A 410 -20.52 -14.23 30.27
N SER A 411 -19.67 -13.69 29.38
CA SER A 411 -18.28 -13.35 29.72
C SER A 411 -18.20 -12.20 30.73
N GLY A 412 -19.04 -11.18 30.60
CA GLY A 412 -19.12 -10.07 31.55
C GLY A 412 -19.61 -10.50 32.93
N GLY A 413 -20.59 -11.41 32.99
CA GLY A 413 -21.08 -11.99 34.24
C GLY A 413 -20.00 -12.82 34.95
N LEU A 414 -19.28 -13.69 34.22
CA LEU A 414 -18.17 -14.46 34.77
C LEU A 414 -17.02 -13.57 35.26
N ALA A 415 -16.60 -12.59 34.46
CA ALA A 415 -15.56 -11.64 34.86
C ALA A 415 -15.99 -10.82 36.10
N GLY A 416 -17.25 -10.35 36.13
CA GLY A 416 -17.80 -9.62 37.27
C GLY A 416 -17.84 -10.47 38.55
N ALA A 417 -18.25 -11.74 38.45
CA ALA A 417 -18.24 -12.67 39.59
C ALA A 417 -16.81 -12.89 40.13
N LEU A 418 -15.82 -13.09 39.25
CA LEU A 418 -14.42 -13.24 39.66
C LEU A 418 -13.85 -11.97 40.31
N ILE A 419 -14.22 -10.79 39.82
CA ILE A 419 -13.85 -9.51 40.43
C ILE A 419 -14.45 -9.37 41.82
N ILE A 420 -15.73 -9.73 42.02
CA ILE A 420 -16.39 -9.70 43.33
C ILE A 420 -15.69 -10.65 44.30
N ILE A 421 -15.32 -11.86 43.85
CA ILE A 421 -14.54 -12.81 44.65
C ILE A 421 -13.16 -12.23 45.00
N GLY A 422 -12.51 -11.54 44.05
CA GLY A 422 -11.25 -10.84 44.29
C GLY A 422 -11.33 -9.75 45.36
N PHE A 423 -12.47 -9.05 45.47
CA PHE A 423 -12.70 -8.07 46.55
C PHE A 423 -12.81 -8.70 47.94
N VAL A 424 -13.22 -9.98 48.04
CA VAL A 424 -13.31 -10.69 49.32
C VAL A 424 -11.92 -11.06 49.85
N GLY A 425 -10.93 -11.24 48.96
CA GLY A 425 -9.54 -11.42 49.34
C GLY A 425 -8.61 -11.50 48.14
N GLU A 426 -7.56 -10.68 48.13
CA GLU A 426 -6.56 -10.64 47.06
C GLU A 426 -5.87 -12.00 46.83
N SER A 427 -5.64 -12.76 47.91
CA SER A 427 -5.02 -14.09 47.86
C SER A 427 -5.84 -15.14 47.11
N ILE A 428 -7.16 -14.93 46.95
CA ILE A 428 -8.04 -15.85 46.22
C ILE A 428 -7.85 -15.69 44.70
N LEU A 429 -7.47 -14.49 44.26
CA LEU A 429 -7.27 -14.16 42.84
C LEU A 429 -5.97 -14.77 42.29
N GLU A 430 -5.00 -15.01 43.17
CA GLU A 430 -3.79 -15.78 42.93
C GLU A 430 -4.02 -17.31 42.97
N GLY A 431 -5.18 -17.75 43.45
CA GLY A 431 -5.56 -19.16 43.50
C GLY A 431 -5.54 -19.81 42.12
N HIS A 432 -4.97 -21.01 42.04
CA HIS A 432 -4.90 -21.80 40.82
C HIS A 432 -6.16 -22.65 40.64
N ILE A 433 -6.79 -22.53 39.48
CA ILE A 433 -7.90 -23.39 39.04
C ILE A 433 -7.56 -23.92 37.64
N PHE A 434 -7.61 -25.24 37.45
CA PHE A 434 -7.24 -25.92 36.19
C PHE A 434 -5.88 -25.48 35.61
N GLY A 435 -4.87 -25.23 36.48
CA GLY A 435 -3.50 -24.91 36.05
C GLY A 435 -3.27 -23.48 35.57
N ARG A 436 -4.17 -22.53 35.87
CA ARG A 436 -3.98 -21.08 35.65
C ARG A 436 -4.54 -20.29 36.83
N ASN A 437 -4.00 -19.09 37.06
CA ASN A 437 -4.45 -18.19 38.13
C ASN A 437 -5.83 -17.62 37.79
N LEU A 438 -6.64 -17.35 38.81
CA LEU A 438 -7.95 -16.73 38.65
C LEU A 438 -7.88 -15.37 37.94
N LEU A 439 -6.80 -14.60 38.17
CA LEU A 439 -6.44 -13.39 37.42
C LEU A 439 -6.45 -13.59 35.90
N TRP A 440 -5.88 -14.70 35.42
CA TRP A 440 -5.79 -14.98 33.99
C TRP A 440 -7.19 -15.13 33.39
N TYR A 441 -8.07 -15.86 34.05
CA TYR A 441 -9.46 -16.03 33.62
C TYR A 441 -10.23 -14.71 33.66
N THR A 442 -10.03 -13.87 34.69
CA THR A 442 -10.64 -12.54 34.78
C THR A 442 -10.24 -11.65 33.59
N ILE A 443 -8.95 -11.65 33.22
CA ILE A 443 -8.46 -10.89 32.06
C ILE A 443 -9.04 -11.46 30.76
N VAL A 444 -9.07 -12.78 30.59
CA VAL A 444 -9.62 -13.41 29.39
C VAL A 444 -11.13 -13.14 29.24
N PHE A 445 -11.93 -13.38 30.27
CA PHE A 445 -13.36 -13.08 30.20
C PHE A 445 -13.64 -11.58 30.08
N GLY A 446 -12.86 -10.73 30.77
CA GLY A 446 -12.96 -9.28 30.66
C GLY A 446 -12.63 -8.75 29.27
N THR A 447 -11.60 -9.29 28.62
CA THR A 447 -11.24 -8.92 27.23
C THR A 447 -12.29 -9.40 26.23
N ILE A 448 -12.79 -10.64 26.36
CA ILE A 448 -13.89 -11.15 25.53
C ILE A 448 -15.13 -10.25 25.68
N ALA A 449 -15.52 -9.91 26.91
CA ALA A 449 -16.66 -9.04 27.20
C ALA A 449 -16.49 -7.62 26.64
N ALA A 450 -15.26 -7.07 26.70
CA ALA A 450 -14.96 -5.76 26.14
C ALA A 450 -15.08 -5.76 24.61
N ILE A 451 -14.56 -6.79 23.94
CA ILE A 451 -14.64 -6.92 22.49
C ILE A 451 -16.09 -7.13 22.04
N SER A 452 -16.81 -8.07 22.67
CA SER A 452 -18.20 -8.37 22.30
C SER A 452 -19.12 -7.16 22.46
N ARG A 453 -18.94 -6.34 23.51
CA ARG A 453 -19.73 -5.10 23.68
C ARG A 453 -19.54 -4.11 22.54
N LYS A 454 -18.35 -4.04 21.95
CA LYS A 454 -18.08 -3.14 20.82
C LYS A 454 -18.67 -3.63 19.50
N VAL A 455 -18.95 -4.93 19.38
CA VAL A 455 -19.60 -5.54 18.20
C VAL A 455 -21.12 -5.32 18.22
N VAL A 456 -21.71 -5.08 19.39
CA VAL A 456 -23.13 -4.73 19.51
C VAL A 456 -23.33 -3.37 18.84
N ALA A 457 -23.89 -3.37 17.63
CA ALA A 457 -24.13 -2.16 16.85
C ALA A 457 -25.08 -1.20 17.59
N ASP A 458 -24.83 0.11 17.46
CA ASP A 458 -25.76 1.16 17.91
C ASP A 458 -27.06 1.03 17.10
N GLU A 459 -28.15 0.70 17.79
CA GLU A 459 -29.46 0.43 17.18
C GLU A 459 -30.17 1.68 16.62
N LEU A 460 -29.54 2.86 16.67
CA LEU A 460 -30.14 4.17 16.40
C LEU A 460 -29.70 4.83 15.09
N GLN A 461 -29.18 4.08 14.11
CA GLN A 461 -28.89 4.67 12.79
C GLN A 461 -30.13 4.67 11.89
N VAL A 462 -30.46 5.85 11.36
CA VAL A 462 -31.47 6.01 10.30
C VAL A 462 -30.99 5.24 9.06
N PHE A 463 -31.80 4.30 8.59
CA PHE A 463 -31.50 3.50 7.41
C PHE A 463 -31.74 4.33 6.14
N ASP A 464 -30.66 4.72 5.46
CA ASP A 464 -30.63 5.44 4.19
C ASP A 464 -29.32 5.15 3.42
N PRO A 465 -29.18 3.94 2.82
CA PRO A 465 -27.92 3.52 2.20
C PRO A 465 -27.64 4.31 0.92
N GLU A 466 -28.68 4.78 0.25
CA GLU A 466 -28.60 5.59 -0.97
C GLU A 466 -28.01 6.97 -0.66
N GLY A 467 -28.52 7.66 0.37
CA GLY A 467 -28.00 8.96 0.79
C GLY A 467 -26.55 8.89 1.29
N ALA A 468 -26.21 7.88 2.10
CA ALA A 468 -24.83 7.73 2.57
C ALA A 468 -23.86 7.36 1.43
N MET A 469 -24.27 6.51 0.49
CA MET A 469 -23.46 6.23 -0.70
C MET A 469 -23.27 7.50 -1.54
N CYS A 470 -24.32 8.30 -1.72
CA CYS A 470 -24.23 9.57 -2.45
C CYS A 470 -23.19 10.51 -1.84
N LEU A 471 -23.14 10.63 -0.50
CA LEU A 471 -22.13 11.43 0.20
C LEU A 471 -20.71 10.86 0.03
N ALA A 472 -20.54 9.54 0.06
CA ALA A 472 -19.25 8.91 -0.17
C ALA A 472 -18.78 9.09 -1.64
N VAL A 473 -19.68 8.94 -2.60
CA VAL A 473 -19.45 9.13 -4.04
C VAL A 473 -19.12 10.59 -4.35
N HIS A 474 -19.77 11.54 -3.69
CA HIS A 474 -19.50 12.97 -3.88
C HIS A 474 -18.03 13.34 -3.63
N GLN A 475 -17.34 12.64 -2.72
CA GLN A 475 -15.91 12.84 -2.48
C GLN A 475 -15.02 11.88 -3.27
N THR A 476 -15.40 10.61 -3.42
CA THR A 476 -14.57 9.63 -4.13
C THR A 476 -14.62 9.78 -5.65
N HIS A 477 -15.66 10.40 -6.20
CA HIS A 477 -15.97 10.54 -7.62
C HIS A 477 -16.06 9.20 -8.37
N TYR A 478 -16.26 8.10 -7.64
CA TYR A 478 -16.29 6.76 -8.20
C TYR A 478 -17.63 6.08 -7.96
N MET A 479 -18.41 5.88 -9.03
CA MET A 479 -19.69 5.17 -8.99
C MET A 479 -19.88 4.29 -10.24
N PRO A 480 -19.50 3.00 -10.15
CA PRO A 480 -19.72 2.02 -11.22
C PRO A 480 -21.19 1.97 -11.65
N LYS A 481 -21.44 1.81 -12.96
CA LYS A 481 -22.82 1.70 -13.49
C LYS A 481 -23.63 0.58 -12.82
N ARG A 482 -22.96 -0.51 -12.41
CA ARG A 482 -23.58 -1.66 -11.73
C ARG A 482 -24.06 -1.38 -10.30
N TRP A 483 -23.58 -0.32 -9.66
CA TRP A 483 -23.99 0.06 -8.31
C TRP A 483 -25.25 0.93 -8.31
N ARG A 484 -25.52 1.64 -9.41
CA ARG A 484 -26.64 2.60 -9.50
C ARG A 484 -27.98 1.88 -9.37
N GLY A 485 -28.80 2.33 -8.42
CA GLY A 485 -30.11 1.73 -8.10
C GLY A 485 -30.02 0.37 -7.39
N LYS A 486 -28.83 0.00 -6.91
CA LYS A 486 -28.56 -1.24 -6.15
C LYS A 486 -27.69 -0.97 -4.93
N GLU A 487 -27.71 0.25 -4.42
CA GLU A 487 -26.84 0.74 -3.34
C GLU A 487 -27.05 -0.04 -2.04
N ASN A 488 -28.25 -0.58 -1.82
CA ASN A 488 -28.62 -1.44 -0.69
C ASN A 488 -28.27 -2.93 -0.88
N SER A 489 -27.66 -3.31 -2.01
CA SER A 489 -27.39 -4.71 -2.32
C SER A 489 -26.12 -5.22 -1.63
N GLU A 490 -26.17 -6.45 -1.13
CA GLU A 490 -25.03 -7.18 -0.59
C GLU A 490 -23.85 -7.29 -1.59
N LEU A 491 -24.14 -7.33 -2.89
CA LEU A 491 -23.09 -7.34 -3.92
C LEU A 491 -22.30 -6.03 -3.93
N VAL A 492 -22.99 -4.89 -3.83
CA VAL A 492 -22.36 -3.56 -3.78
C VAL A 492 -21.58 -3.41 -2.48
N ARG A 493 -22.14 -3.85 -1.35
CA ARG A 493 -21.44 -3.87 -0.06
C ARG A 493 -20.11 -4.61 -0.16
N ARG A 494 -20.10 -5.85 -0.66
CA ARG A 494 -18.87 -6.65 -0.77
C ARG A 494 -17.82 -6.00 -1.66
N GLU A 495 -18.22 -5.48 -2.83
CA GLU A 495 -17.29 -4.77 -3.71
C GLU A 495 -16.73 -3.51 -3.05
N PHE A 496 -17.57 -2.74 -2.34
CA PHE A 496 -17.14 -1.56 -1.60
C PHE A 496 -16.16 -1.92 -0.47
N GLU A 497 -16.39 -3.03 0.24
CA GLU A 497 -15.47 -3.54 1.27
C GLU A 497 -14.10 -3.92 0.70
N THR A 498 -14.01 -4.39 -0.55
CA THR A 498 -12.69 -4.63 -1.17
C THR A 498 -11.89 -3.33 -1.38
N LEU A 499 -12.59 -2.21 -1.61
CA LEU A 499 -11.97 -0.90 -1.81
C LEU A 499 -11.68 -0.19 -0.48
N PHE A 500 -12.53 -0.42 0.53
CA PHE A 500 -12.44 0.11 1.89
C PHE A 500 -12.37 -1.04 2.94
N PRO A 501 -11.26 -1.81 2.94
CA PRO A 501 -11.10 -2.95 3.84
C PRO A 501 -10.87 -2.52 5.29
N GLU A 502 -10.98 -3.50 6.18
CA GLU A 502 -10.55 -3.35 7.58
C GLU A 502 -9.03 -3.23 7.67
N LYS A 503 -8.56 -2.53 8.70
CA LYS A 503 -7.14 -2.25 8.90
C LYS A 503 -6.34 -3.53 9.14
N SER A 504 -6.94 -4.55 9.78
CA SER A 504 -6.39 -5.91 9.91
C SER A 504 -6.05 -6.52 8.54
N ASP A 505 -7.03 -6.57 7.63
CA ASP A 505 -6.85 -7.12 6.28
C ASP A 505 -5.82 -6.30 5.48
N PHE A 506 -5.83 -4.98 5.65
CA PHE A 506 -4.85 -4.10 5.04
C PHE A 506 -3.43 -4.39 5.52
N LEU A 507 -3.21 -4.53 6.82
CA LEU A 507 -1.87 -4.78 7.40
C LEU A 507 -1.28 -6.13 6.96
N THR A 508 -2.13 -7.10 6.67
CA THR A 508 -1.71 -8.46 6.29
C THR A 508 -1.18 -8.55 4.85
N PHE A 509 -1.61 -7.64 3.95
CA PHE A 509 -1.32 -7.73 2.50
C PHE A 509 -0.58 -6.54 1.88
N ASN A 510 -0.59 -5.36 2.51
CA ASN A 510 -0.17 -4.11 1.85
C ASN A 510 1.16 -3.52 2.31
N GLN A 511 1.95 -4.21 3.14
CA GLN A 511 3.28 -3.75 3.55
C GLN A 511 4.40 -4.31 2.68
#